data_AF-A0AAN4ZT77-F1
#
_entry.id   AF-A0AAN4ZT77-F1
#
_cell.length_a   1.000
_cell.length_b   1.000
_cell.length_c   1.000
_cell.angle_alpha   90.00
_cell.angle_beta   90.00
_cell.angle_gamma   90.00
#
_symmetry.space_group_name_H-M   'P 1'
#
loop_
_entity.id
_entity.type
_entity.pdbx_description
1 polymer ?
#
loop_
_entity_poly.entity_id
_entity_poly.type
_entity_poly.pdbx_seq_one_letter_code
_entity_poly.pdbx_strand_id
1 'polypeptide(L)'
;EKGNGTEKNELECPECEYRSRSAFSWWKHLKEKHSTTPSLAGCLLRCDCGHESYSHMHGQECQTANFTIIRNEDAPIRRIEMTPQCVLCKIHPKTPGGYIMHLRRHHKTTLKGNGVYLKCSCGARYNHEKDYLKHDKKCTGTDYTLHKLDEN
;
A
#
# COMPACT_ATOMS: atom_id res chain seq x y z
N GLU A 1 -11.81 -23.39 38.07
CA GLU A 1 -11.63 -22.06 37.46
C GLU A 1 -11.73 -22.22 35.95
N LYS A 2 -12.70 -21.57 35.30
CA LYS A 2 -12.89 -21.65 33.84
C LYS A 2 -11.90 -20.69 33.20
N GLY A 3 -10.98 -21.22 32.39
CA GLY A 3 -9.97 -20.43 31.70
C GLY A 3 -10.61 -19.34 30.85
N ASN A 4 -10.21 -18.09 31.10
CA ASN A 4 -10.38 -17.00 30.15
C ASN A 4 -9.51 -17.33 28.92
N GLY A 5 -10.11 -17.99 27.93
CA GLY A 5 -9.50 -18.14 26.63
C GLY A 5 -9.25 -16.74 26.07
N THR A 6 -7.99 -16.41 25.81
CA THR A 6 -7.61 -15.18 25.13
C THR A 6 -8.26 -15.19 23.76
N GLU A 7 -9.41 -14.51 23.65
CA GLU A 7 -10.04 -14.20 22.37
C GLU A 7 -9.00 -13.45 21.54
N LYS A 8 -8.48 -14.12 20.50
CA LYS A 8 -7.53 -13.52 19.58
C LYS A 8 -8.23 -12.35 18.90
N ASN A 9 -7.73 -11.13 19.13
CA ASN A 9 -8.28 -9.91 18.56
C ASN A 9 -8.36 -10.03 17.02
N GLU A 10 -9.58 -9.94 16.49
CA GLU A 10 -9.81 -9.89 15.05
C GLU A 10 -9.58 -8.47 14.55
N LEU A 11 -8.90 -8.34 13.40
CA LEU A 11 -8.64 -7.08 12.73
C LEU A 11 -9.86 -6.72 11.88
N GLU A 12 -10.57 -5.66 12.28
CA GLU A 12 -11.81 -5.20 11.64
C GLU A 12 -11.54 -4.13 10.56
N CYS A 13 -12.18 -4.26 9.41
CA CYS A 13 -12.13 -3.25 8.35
C CYS A 13 -12.85 -1.94 8.79
N PRO A 14 -12.32 -0.75 8.46
CA PRO A 14 -12.98 0.52 8.77
C PRO A 14 -14.14 0.88 7.85
N GLU A 15 -14.28 0.21 6.71
CA GLU A 15 -15.29 0.56 5.71
C GLU A 15 -16.34 -0.54 5.47
N CYS A 16 -16.15 -1.75 5.98
CA CYS A 16 -17.12 -2.84 5.82
C CYS A 16 -17.03 -3.87 6.95
N GLU A 17 -17.90 -4.87 6.90
CA GLU A 17 -18.01 -5.95 7.90
C GLU A 17 -16.88 -7.00 7.82
N TYR A 18 -15.88 -6.81 6.96
CA TYR A 18 -14.77 -7.74 6.83
C TYR A 18 -13.91 -7.79 8.10
N ARG A 19 -13.61 -9.00 8.56
CA ARG A 19 -12.73 -9.28 9.71
C ARG A 19 -11.66 -10.30 9.35
N SER A 20 -10.47 -10.18 9.94
CA SER A 20 -9.41 -11.17 9.75
C SER A 20 -8.49 -11.27 10.96
N ARG A 21 -7.94 -12.46 11.22
CA ARG A 21 -6.88 -12.66 12.22
C ARG A 21 -5.47 -12.43 11.67
N SER A 22 -5.34 -12.22 10.36
CA SER A 22 -4.06 -12.01 9.70
C SER A 22 -3.90 -10.55 9.28
N ALA A 23 -2.84 -9.89 9.78
CA ALA A 23 -2.48 -8.54 9.37
C ALA A 23 -2.27 -8.43 7.86
N PHE A 24 -1.70 -9.47 7.22
CA PHE A 24 -1.53 -9.51 5.77
C PHE A 24 -2.87 -9.55 5.02
N SER A 25 -3.78 -10.44 5.42
CA SER A 25 -5.09 -10.57 4.78
C SER A 25 -5.94 -9.31 4.96
N TRP A 26 -5.93 -8.71 6.15
CA TRP A 26 -6.59 -7.44 6.42
C TRP A 26 -5.99 -6.30 5.58
N TRP A 27 -4.66 -6.16 5.55
CA TRP A 27 -3.98 -5.16 4.72
C TRP A 27 -4.30 -5.32 3.23
N LYS A 28 -4.26 -6.56 2.74
CA LYS A 28 -4.60 -6.89 1.35
C LYS A 28 -6.05 -6.52 1.03
N HIS A 29 -6.97 -6.83 1.94
CA HIS A 29 -8.38 -6.47 1.81
C HIS A 29 -8.57 -4.95 1.63
N LEU A 30 -7.98 -4.13 2.50
CA LEU A 30 -8.03 -2.67 2.37
C LEU A 30 -7.59 -2.19 0.98
N LYS A 31 -6.47 -2.74 0.51
CA LYS A 31 -5.89 -2.35 -0.77
C LYS A 31 -6.75 -2.78 -1.97
N GLU A 32 -7.32 -3.98 -1.94
CA GLU A 32 -8.03 -4.55 -3.08
C GLU A 32 -9.49 -4.14 -3.17
N LYS A 33 -10.17 -3.98 -2.03
CA LYS A 33 -11.60 -3.68 -1.94
C LYS A 33 -11.89 -2.20 -1.78
N HIS A 34 -11.07 -1.52 -0.99
CA HIS A 34 -11.30 -0.12 -0.64
C HIS A 34 -10.31 0.84 -1.32
N SER A 35 -9.32 0.30 -2.04
CA SER A 35 -8.23 1.08 -2.61
C SER A 35 -7.60 1.99 -1.57
N THR A 36 -7.42 1.50 -0.34
CA THR A 36 -6.83 2.26 0.77
C THR A 36 -5.66 1.48 1.39
N THR A 37 -4.95 2.12 2.31
CA THR A 37 -3.90 1.52 3.14
C THR A 37 -4.22 1.82 4.61
N PRO A 38 -3.56 1.16 5.57
CA PRO A 38 -3.76 1.50 6.98
C PRO A 38 -3.51 2.99 7.26
N SER A 39 -2.40 3.53 6.76
CA SER A 39 -2.05 4.95 6.92
C SER A 39 -3.11 5.90 6.33
N LEU A 40 -3.64 5.60 5.14
CA LEU A 40 -4.68 6.41 4.50
C LEU A 40 -6.04 6.26 5.19
N ALA A 41 -6.32 5.11 5.81
CA ALA A 41 -7.52 4.85 6.57
C ALA A 41 -7.43 5.30 8.04
N GLY A 42 -6.39 6.05 8.43
CA GLY A 42 -6.20 6.47 9.82
C GLY A 42 -6.00 5.30 10.79
N CYS A 43 -5.53 4.16 10.29
CA CYS A 43 -5.33 2.92 11.02
C CYS A 43 -3.84 2.61 11.21
N LEU A 44 -3.46 2.18 12.41
CA LEU A 44 -2.13 1.72 12.77
C LEU A 44 -2.22 0.30 13.32
N LEU A 45 -1.28 -0.58 12.95
CA LEU A 45 -1.16 -1.90 13.55
C LEU A 45 -0.21 -1.81 14.74
N ARG A 46 -0.70 -2.15 15.94
CA ARG A 46 0.13 -2.30 17.14
C ARG A 46 0.30 -3.78 17.46
N CYS A 47 1.54 -4.24 17.48
CA CYS A 47 1.91 -5.58 17.89
C CYS A 47 1.94 -5.68 19.42
N ASP A 48 1.65 -6.86 19.98
CA ASP A 48 1.76 -7.12 21.42
C ASP A 48 3.18 -6.90 21.98
N CYS A 49 4.21 -6.94 21.13
CA CYS A 49 5.59 -6.57 21.52
C CYS A 49 5.78 -5.06 21.72
N GLY A 50 4.74 -4.25 21.50
CA GLY A 50 4.76 -2.78 21.58
C GLY A 50 5.14 -2.09 20.26
N HIS A 51 5.52 -2.83 19.22
CA HIS A 51 5.89 -2.23 17.94
C HIS A 51 4.67 -1.72 17.16
N GLU A 52 4.79 -0.52 16.61
CA GLU A 52 3.75 0.14 15.84
C GLU A 52 4.15 0.26 14.38
N SER A 53 3.26 -0.13 13.46
CA SER A 53 3.54 -0.10 12.02
C SER A 53 2.29 0.10 11.19
N TYR A 54 2.46 0.67 10.00
CA TYR A 54 1.43 0.72 8.95
C TYR A 54 1.50 -0.48 7.99
N SER A 55 2.42 -1.41 8.25
CA SER A 55 2.70 -2.55 7.40
C SER A 55 2.57 -3.87 8.17
N HIS A 56 2.20 -4.93 7.47
CA HIS A 56 2.15 -6.28 8.04
C HIS A 56 3.54 -6.92 8.17
N MET A 57 4.59 -6.28 7.64
CA MET A 57 5.94 -6.86 7.53
C MET A 57 6.56 -7.20 8.89
N HIS A 58 6.24 -6.45 9.95
CA HIS A 58 6.71 -6.76 11.30
C HIS A 58 6.35 -8.20 11.74
N GLY A 59 5.23 -8.74 11.25
CA GLY A 59 4.80 -10.10 11.57
C GLY A 59 5.71 -11.19 11.01
N GLN A 60 6.61 -10.84 10.07
CA GLN A 60 7.63 -11.77 9.56
C GLN A 60 8.86 -11.84 10.47
N GLU A 61 9.08 -10.81 11.30
CA GLU A 61 10.26 -10.67 12.14
C GLU A 61 9.96 -10.94 13.63
N CYS A 62 8.71 -10.78 14.05
CA CYS A 62 8.27 -10.97 15.43
C CYS A 62 7.66 -12.36 15.66
N GLN A 63 8.27 -13.13 16.57
CA GLN A 63 7.82 -14.49 16.90
C GLN A 63 6.48 -14.51 17.67
N THR A 64 6.17 -13.42 18.36
CA THR A 64 4.94 -13.23 19.14
C THR A 64 3.98 -12.27 18.44
N ALA A 65 4.05 -12.19 17.10
CA ALA A 65 3.27 -11.24 16.32
C ALA A 65 1.76 -11.49 16.48
N ASN A 66 1.13 -10.64 17.27
CA ASN A 66 -0.31 -10.54 17.41
C ASN A 66 -0.64 -9.06 17.34
N PHE A 67 -1.56 -8.70 16.45
CA PHE A 67 -1.79 -7.31 16.09
C PHE A 67 -3.15 -6.85 16.57
N THR A 68 -3.21 -5.59 16.98
CA THR A 68 -4.43 -4.82 17.22
C THR A 68 -4.45 -3.60 16.30
N ILE A 69 -5.64 -3.16 15.91
CA ILE A 69 -5.81 -1.94 15.13
C ILE A 69 -6.03 -0.79 16.10
N ILE A 70 -5.27 0.27 15.92
CA ILE A 70 -5.50 1.58 16.53
C ILE A 70 -6.05 2.47 15.44
N ARG A 71 -7.26 3.00 15.66
CA ARG A 71 -7.88 3.98 14.75
C ARG A 71 -7.75 5.37 15.32
N ASN A 72 -7.45 6.31 14.43
CA ASN A 72 -7.67 7.72 14.67
C ASN A 72 -9.07 8.06 14.15
N GLU A 73 -10.03 8.22 15.06
CA GLU A 73 -11.45 8.45 14.71
C GLU A 73 -11.67 9.79 13.98
N ASP A 74 -10.80 10.77 14.20
CA ASP A 74 -10.87 12.08 13.56
C ASP A 74 -10.23 12.11 12.15
N ALA A 75 -9.46 11.08 11.78
CA ALA A 75 -8.79 11.04 10.49
C ALA A 75 -9.75 10.55 9.38
N PRO A 76 -10.00 11.35 8.32
CA PRO A 76 -10.82 10.89 7.22
C PRO A 76 -10.14 9.73 6.49
N ILE A 77 -10.92 8.72 6.13
CA ILE A 77 -10.43 7.61 5.31
C ILE A 77 -10.17 8.13 3.90
N ARG A 78 -8.90 8.09 3.49
CA ARG A 78 -8.44 8.45 2.15
C ARG A 78 -8.30 7.21 1.28
N ARG A 79 -8.35 7.41 -0.03
CA ARG A 79 -8.13 6.35 -1.03
C ARG A 79 -6.85 6.64 -1.79
N ILE A 80 -6.16 5.59 -2.19
CA ILE A 80 -5.08 5.63 -3.17
C ILE A 80 -5.72 6.15 -4.45
N GLU A 81 -5.32 7.34 -4.89
CA GLU A 81 -5.74 7.84 -6.19
C GLU A 81 -5.34 6.83 -7.26
N MET A 82 -6.28 6.47 -8.13
CA MET A 82 -6.04 5.49 -9.18
C MET A 82 -4.80 5.90 -9.96
N THR A 83 -3.91 4.93 -10.22
CA THR A 83 -2.76 5.26 -11.06
C THR A 83 -3.25 5.67 -12.45
N PRO A 84 -2.53 6.60 -13.11
CA PRO A 84 -2.96 7.13 -14.37
C PRO A 84 -3.15 6.03 -15.41
N GLN A 85 -4.01 6.31 -16.38
CA GLN A 85 -4.19 5.46 -17.54
C GLN A 85 -2.85 5.18 -18.21
N CYS A 86 -2.65 3.94 -18.66
CA CYS A 86 -1.48 3.60 -19.46
C CYS A 86 -1.36 4.50 -20.70
N VAL A 87 -0.18 5.05 -20.95
CA VAL A 87 0.06 5.92 -22.12
C VAL A 87 -0.06 5.19 -23.47
N LEU A 88 -0.07 3.85 -23.47
CA LEU A 88 -0.15 3.02 -24.67
C LEU A 88 -1.48 2.25 -24.81
N CYS A 89 -2.35 2.25 -23.79
CA CYS A 89 -3.65 1.56 -23.87
C CYS A 89 -4.69 2.15 -22.89
N LYS A 90 -5.86 1.49 -22.76
CA LYS A 90 -6.95 1.96 -21.87
C LYS A 90 -6.93 1.32 -20.47
N ILE A 91 -5.91 0.53 -20.15
CA ILE A 91 -5.80 -0.10 -18.84
C ILE A 91 -5.41 0.95 -17.79
N HIS A 92 -6.05 0.86 -16.64
CA HIS A 92 -5.76 1.66 -15.44
C HIS A 92 -5.19 0.72 -14.38
N PRO A 93 -3.86 0.58 -14.30
CA PRO A 93 -3.24 -0.21 -13.25
C PRO A 93 -3.67 0.30 -11.86
N LYS A 94 -3.76 -0.58 -10.87
CA LYS A 94 -4.19 -0.19 -9.52
C LYS A 94 -3.07 0.41 -8.66
N THR A 95 -1.81 0.19 -9.05
CA THR A 95 -0.65 0.60 -8.27
C THR A 95 0.50 1.04 -9.18
N PRO A 96 1.44 1.87 -8.71
CA PRO A 96 2.55 2.34 -9.54
C PRO A 96 3.47 1.19 -9.98
N GLY A 97 3.75 0.25 -9.07
CA GLY A 97 4.43 -1.01 -9.43
C GLY A 97 3.64 -1.84 -10.46
N GLY A 98 2.31 -1.91 -10.32
CA GLY A 98 1.43 -2.53 -11.31
C GLY A 98 1.49 -1.85 -12.67
N TYR A 99 1.62 -0.53 -12.71
CA TYR A 99 1.79 0.25 -13.94
C TYR A 99 3.11 -0.09 -14.64
N ILE A 100 4.22 -0.12 -13.89
CA ILE A 100 5.53 -0.51 -14.43
C ILE A 100 5.51 -1.94 -14.97
N MET A 101 4.94 -2.89 -14.22
CA MET A 101 4.79 -4.28 -14.66
C MET A 101 3.92 -4.40 -15.92
N HIS A 102 2.83 -3.63 -15.99
CA HIS A 102 1.95 -3.62 -17.15
C HIS A 102 2.68 -3.17 -18.41
N LEU A 103 3.42 -2.05 -18.36
CA LEU A 103 4.25 -1.58 -19.48
C LEU A 103 5.23 -2.66 -19.96
N ARG A 104 5.91 -3.35 -19.04
CA ARG A 104 6.87 -4.40 -19.40
C ARG A 104 6.22 -5.63 -20.02
N ARG A 105 5.15 -6.13 -19.42
CA ARG A 105 4.54 -7.40 -19.84
C ARG A 105 3.75 -7.25 -21.13
N HIS A 106 2.96 -6.18 -21.25
CA HIS A 106 2.02 -5.97 -22.35
C HIS A 106 2.61 -5.13 -23.49
N HIS A 107 3.46 -4.15 -23.18
CA HIS A 107 3.99 -3.22 -24.17
C HIS A 107 5.49 -3.37 -24.42
N LYS A 108 6.15 -4.34 -23.75
CA LYS A 108 7.59 -4.62 -23.85
C LYS A 108 8.47 -3.37 -23.71
N THR A 109 8.04 -2.43 -22.87
CA THR A 109 8.66 -1.11 -22.71
C THR A 109 8.80 -0.72 -21.24
N THR A 110 9.37 0.45 -20.98
CA THR A 110 9.64 1.00 -19.65
C THR A 110 9.11 2.42 -19.52
N LEU A 111 9.07 2.97 -18.30
CA LEU A 111 8.71 4.38 -18.07
C LEU A 111 9.61 5.31 -18.90
N LYS A 112 10.94 5.17 -18.76
CA LYS A 112 11.93 5.90 -19.54
C LYS A 112 11.73 5.75 -21.05
N GLY A 113 11.45 4.52 -21.52
CA GLY A 113 11.21 4.24 -22.94
C GLY A 113 9.97 4.92 -23.54
N ASN A 114 9.03 5.38 -22.70
CA ASN A 114 7.86 6.13 -23.13
C ASN A 114 7.95 7.62 -22.78
N GLY A 115 9.14 8.11 -22.41
CA GLY A 115 9.30 9.52 -22.05
C GLY A 115 8.47 9.92 -20.83
N VAL A 116 8.25 9.00 -19.87
CA VAL A 116 7.49 9.28 -18.64
C VAL A 116 8.25 8.88 -17.38
N TYR A 117 7.87 9.48 -16.25
CA TYR A 117 8.36 9.12 -14.92
C TYR A 117 7.23 9.18 -13.88
N LEU A 118 7.37 8.41 -12.81
CA LEU A 118 6.51 8.46 -11.64
C LEU A 118 7.09 9.46 -10.62
N LYS A 119 6.27 10.35 -10.09
CA LYS A 119 6.61 11.30 -9.03
C LYS A 119 5.85 10.94 -7.77
N CYS A 120 6.58 10.60 -6.71
CA CYS A 120 6.03 10.39 -5.38
C CYS A 120 5.64 11.74 -4.75
N SER A 121 4.65 11.76 -3.86
CA SER A 121 4.25 12.95 -3.11
C SER A 121 5.37 13.56 -2.27
N CYS A 122 6.39 12.78 -1.88
CA CYS A 122 7.61 13.30 -1.24
C CYS A 122 8.52 14.11 -2.19
N GLY A 123 8.17 14.22 -3.47
CA GLY A 123 8.92 14.95 -4.50
C GLY A 123 9.89 14.10 -5.31
N ALA A 124 10.16 12.87 -4.87
CA ALA A 124 11.11 11.99 -5.54
C ALA A 124 10.56 11.44 -6.87
N ARG A 125 11.44 11.21 -7.85
CA ARG A 125 11.10 10.89 -9.25
C ARG A 125 11.75 9.58 -9.69
N TYR A 126 11.00 8.76 -10.43
CA TYR A 126 11.42 7.43 -10.85
C TYR A 126 11.05 7.15 -12.31
N ASN A 127 12.04 6.85 -13.13
CA ASN A 127 11.87 6.35 -14.49
C ASN A 127 12.38 4.89 -14.65
N HIS A 128 12.88 4.29 -13.57
CA HIS A 128 13.34 2.91 -13.48
C HIS A 128 12.67 2.16 -12.31
N GLU A 129 12.31 0.90 -12.54
CA GLU A 129 11.62 0.07 -11.54
C GLU A 129 12.46 -0.19 -10.29
N LYS A 130 13.77 -0.43 -10.46
CA LYS A 130 14.65 -0.75 -9.32
C LYS A 130 14.69 0.41 -8.32
N ASP A 131 14.71 1.64 -8.80
CA ASP A 131 14.75 2.84 -7.96
C ASP A 131 13.39 3.08 -7.28
N TYR A 132 12.31 2.86 -8.02
CA TYR A 132 10.96 2.85 -7.45
C TYR A 132 10.85 1.82 -6.31
N LEU A 133 11.24 0.57 -6.52
CA LEU A 133 11.13 -0.49 -5.50
C LEU A 133 12.00 -0.23 -4.27
N LYS A 134 13.19 0.37 -4.45
CA LYS A 134 14.05 0.77 -3.32
C LYS A 134 13.42 1.89 -2.51
N HIS A 135 12.75 2.82 -3.17
CA HIS A 135 12.06 3.92 -2.51
C HIS A 135 10.77 3.48 -1.82
N ASP A 136 9.93 2.71 -2.49
CA ASP A 136 8.63 2.23 -2.00
C ASP A 136 8.77 1.47 -0.67
N LYS A 137 9.90 0.76 -0.48
CA LYS A 137 10.23 0.10 0.79
C LYS A 137 10.56 1.04 1.96
N LYS A 138 10.98 2.27 1.67
CA LYS A 138 11.47 3.24 2.66
C LYS A 138 10.52 4.42 2.85
N CYS A 139 9.74 4.74 1.83
CA CYS A 139 8.84 5.87 1.84
C CYS A 139 7.44 5.42 2.25
N THR A 140 6.84 6.15 3.19
CA THR A 140 5.44 6.00 3.55
C THR A 140 4.48 6.66 2.54
N GLY A 141 5.02 7.38 1.56
CA GLY A 141 4.27 8.03 0.49
C GLY A 141 3.59 7.01 -0.40
N THR A 142 2.26 7.08 -0.43
CA THR A 142 1.40 6.19 -1.23
C THR A 142 0.95 6.82 -2.54
N ASP A 143 1.10 8.13 -2.68
CA ASP A 143 0.57 8.90 -3.80
C ASP A 143 1.65 9.10 -4.86
N TYR A 144 1.36 8.64 -6.07
CA TYR A 144 2.24 8.75 -7.22
C TYR A 144 1.48 9.35 -8.39
N THR A 145 2.11 10.32 -9.04
CA THR A 145 1.60 10.95 -10.27
C THR A 145 2.53 10.59 -11.44
N LEU A 146 1.98 10.46 -12.64
CA LEU A 146 2.77 10.23 -13.86
C LEU A 146 3.01 11.55 -14.58
N HIS A 147 4.26 11.80 -14.94
CA HIS A 147 4.69 13.02 -15.62
C HIS A 147 5.46 12.64 -16.88
N LYS A 148 5.40 13.50 -17.90
CA LYS A 148 6.27 13.38 -19.07
C LYS A 148 7.67 13.87 -18.71
N LEU A 149 8.70 13.22 -19.22
CA LEU A 149 10.05 13.78 -19.23
C LEU A 149 10.00 14.97 -20.18
N ASP A 150 10.28 16.17 -19.68
CA ASP A 150 10.38 17.36 -20.53
C ASP A 150 11.37 17.08 -21.66
N GLU A 151 10.94 17.34 -22.91
CA GLU A 151 11.79 17.34 -24.09
C GLU A 151 12.69 18.57 -23.97
N ASN A 152 13.86 18.40 -23.37
CA ASN A 152 14.90 19.41 -23.33
C ASN A 152 15.81 19.32 -24.56
#